data_AF-A0A6N2MX35-F1
#
_entry.id   AF-A0A6N2MX35-F1
#
_cell.length_a   1.000
_cell.length_b   1.000
_cell.length_c   1.000
_cell.angle_alpha   90.00
_cell.angle_beta   90.00
_cell.angle_gamma   90.00
#
_symmetry.space_group_name_H-M   'P 1'
#
loop_
_entity.id
_entity.type
_entity.pdbx_description
1 polymer ?
#
loop_
_entity_poly.entity_id
_entity_poly.type
_entity_poly.pdbx_seq_one_letter_code
_entity_poly.pdbx_strand_id
1 'polypeptide(L)'
;MSPKYASNGHFSVKSDAFSFGVLVLEIVSGKTNRGFRHLDPNLNLLGHAWMLWIKGTPFELIDECLAESCNSSDIIRCIHVALLCVQQRPEDRPDMSAVVLILGSEIPLPQPM
;
A
#
# COMPACT_ATOMS: atom_id res chain seq x y z
N MET A 1 -3.18 1.54 11.41
CA MET A 1 -2.94 2.97 11.71
C MET A 1 -1.46 3.27 11.53
N SER A 2 -1.11 4.51 11.16
CA SER A 2 0.30 4.95 11.10
C SER A 2 0.99 4.69 12.45
N PRO A 3 2.20 4.11 12.47
CA PRO A 3 2.93 3.84 13.71
C PRO A 3 3.14 5.09 14.57
N LYS A 4 3.44 6.25 13.96
CA LYS A 4 3.61 7.52 14.69
C LYS A 4 2.30 8.06 15.28
N TYR A 5 1.16 7.81 14.64
CA TYR A 5 -0.14 8.21 15.19
C TYR A 5 -0.50 7.33 16.39
N ALA A 6 -0.35 6.01 16.26
CA ALA A 6 -0.62 5.06 17.33
C ALA A 6 0.31 5.25 18.54
N SER A 7 1.54 5.70 18.32
CA SER A 7 2.55 5.90 19.36
C SER A 7 2.52 7.30 20.01
N ASN A 8 2.26 8.36 19.24
CA ASN A 8 2.48 9.74 19.73
C ASN A 8 1.25 10.65 19.60
N GLY A 9 0.13 10.18 19.02
CA GLY A 9 -1.07 11.02 18.83
C GLY A 9 -0.90 12.16 17.81
N HIS A 10 0.19 12.18 17.04
CA HIS A 10 0.45 13.24 16.05
C HIS A 10 -0.34 12.98 14.76
N PHE A 11 -1.34 13.81 14.51
CA PHE A 11 -2.09 13.87 13.26
C PHE A 11 -1.31 14.71 12.23
N SER A 12 -1.18 14.22 11.00
CA SER A 12 -0.50 14.95 9.91
C SER A 12 -0.96 14.45 8.54
N VAL A 13 -0.72 15.24 7.49
CA VAL A 13 -0.95 14.80 6.10
C VAL A 13 -0.22 13.47 5.79
N LYS A 14 0.92 13.20 6.45
CA LYS A 14 1.67 11.95 6.31
C LYS A 14 1.04 10.75 7.04
N SER A 15 0.21 10.97 8.07
CA SER A 15 -0.59 9.90 8.68
C SER A 15 -1.81 9.56 7.82
N ASP A 16 -2.35 10.54 7.11
CA ASP A 16 -3.43 10.33 6.14
C ASP A 16 -2.92 9.55 4.93
N ALA A 17 -1.74 9.91 4.39
CA ALA A 17 -1.08 9.14 3.34
C ALA A 17 -0.89 7.67 3.75
N PHE A 18 -0.38 7.41 4.96
CA PHE A 18 -0.24 6.03 5.44
C PHE A 18 -1.59 5.29 5.50
N SER A 19 -2.62 5.93 6.03
CA SER A 19 -3.94 5.32 6.16
C SER A 19 -4.57 5.05 4.81
N PHE A 20 -4.38 5.95 3.85
CA PHE A 20 -4.73 5.75 2.45
C PHE A 20 -4.01 4.54 1.85
N GLY A 21 -2.69 4.42 2.05
CA GLY A 21 -1.93 3.27 1.56
C GLY A 21 -2.43 1.93 2.13
N VAL A 22 -2.74 1.87 3.43
CA VAL A 22 -3.36 0.68 4.04
C VAL A 22 -4.69 0.36 3.36
N LEU A 23 -5.57 1.37 3.17
CA LEU A 23 -6.88 1.18 2.57
C LEU A 23 -6.78 0.67 1.12
N VAL A 24 -5.85 1.21 0.33
CA VAL A 24 -5.61 0.72 -1.03
C VAL A 24 -5.17 -0.74 -1.02
N LEU A 25 -4.26 -1.14 -0.12
CA LEU A 25 -3.85 -2.54 0.02
C LEU A 25 -5.02 -3.45 0.44
N GLU A 26 -5.92 -2.99 1.30
CA GLU A 26 -7.12 -3.73 1.67
C GLU A 26 -8.07 -3.90 0.46
N ILE A 27 -8.27 -2.85 -0.33
CA ILE A 27 -9.11 -2.88 -1.53
C ILE A 27 -8.55 -3.85 -2.57
N VAL A 28 -7.27 -3.71 -2.94
CA VAL A 28 -6.67 -4.54 -3.99
C VAL A 28 -6.60 -6.01 -3.60
N SER A 29 -6.54 -6.33 -2.31
CA SER A 29 -6.44 -7.70 -1.81
C SER A 29 -7.76 -8.34 -1.41
N GLY A 30 -8.85 -7.57 -1.35
CA GLY A 30 -10.13 -8.02 -0.81
C GLY A 30 -10.07 -8.39 0.68
N LYS A 31 -8.97 -8.08 1.38
CA LYS A 31 -8.69 -8.54 2.76
C LYS A 31 -8.54 -7.34 3.69
N THR A 32 -9.19 -7.41 4.85
CA THR A 32 -8.96 -6.42 5.91
C THR A 32 -7.63 -6.68 6.60
N ASN A 33 -6.87 -5.62 6.88
CA ASN A 33 -5.63 -5.69 7.64
C ASN A 33 -5.90 -6.23 9.05
N ARG A 34 -7.02 -5.82 9.66
CA ARG A 34 -7.53 -6.41 10.90
C ARG A 34 -7.99 -7.84 10.62
N GLY A 35 -7.37 -8.81 11.29
CA GLY A 35 -7.70 -10.22 11.13
C GLY A 35 -7.08 -10.89 9.91
N PHE A 36 -6.17 -10.22 9.20
CA PHE A 36 -5.36 -10.86 8.17
C PHE A 36 -4.57 -12.02 8.77
N ARG A 37 -4.68 -13.20 8.13
CA ARG A 37 -3.98 -14.42 8.54
C ARG A 37 -3.12 -14.89 7.39
N HIS A 38 -1.82 -14.87 7.59
CA HIS A 38 -0.85 -15.48 6.70
C HIS A 38 -0.32 -16.78 7.32
N LEU A 39 0.27 -17.65 6.51
CA LEU A 39 0.95 -18.85 7.01
C LEU A 39 2.08 -18.51 7.98
N ASP A 40 2.72 -17.36 7.77
CA ASP A 40 3.60 -16.73 8.75
C ASP A 40 2.77 -15.86 9.71
N PRO A 41 2.66 -16.22 11.00
CA PRO A 41 1.86 -15.48 11.97
C PRO A 41 2.40 -14.07 12.27
N ASN A 42 3.63 -13.75 11.88
CA ASN A 42 4.23 -12.43 12.08
C ASN A 42 3.90 -11.43 10.96
N LEU A 43 3.35 -11.89 9.83
CA LEU A 43 3.02 -11.04 8.70
C LEU A 43 1.57 -10.57 8.77
N ASN A 44 1.39 -9.27 9.00
CA ASN A 44 0.14 -8.59 8.68
C ASN A 44 0.04 -8.33 7.16
N LEU A 45 -1.09 -7.77 6.69
CA LEU A 45 -1.32 -7.53 5.26
C LEU A 45 -0.21 -6.66 4.63
N LEU A 46 0.29 -5.66 5.35
CA LEU A 46 1.37 -4.78 4.86
C LEU A 46 2.67 -5.57 4.68
N GLY A 47 3.03 -6.40 5.66
CA GLY A 47 4.21 -7.27 5.57
C GLY A 47 4.11 -8.27 4.43
N HIS A 48 2.93 -8.86 4.22
CA HIS A 48 2.67 -9.76 3.09
C HIS A 48 2.79 -9.03 1.73
N ALA A 49 2.18 -7.85 1.60
CA ALA A 49 2.32 -7.03 0.41
C ALA A 49 3.79 -6.67 0.13
N TRP A 50 4.58 -6.35 1.17
CA TRP A 50 6.01 -6.09 1.04
C TRP A 50 6.80 -7.30 0.57
N MET A 51 6.53 -8.46 1.15
CA MET A 51 7.16 -9.71 0.75
C MET A 51 6.90 -10.02 -0.73
N LEU A 52 5.66 -9.87 -1.20
CA LEU A 52 5.31 -10.08 -2.61
C LEU A 52 5.99 -9.08 -3.54
N TRP A 53 6.06 -7.81 -3.12
CA TRP A 53 6.77 -6.77 -3.87
C TRP A 53 8.25 -7.11 -4.06
N ILE A 54 8.95 -7.48 -2.98
CA ILE A 54 10.37 -7.86 -3.02
C ILE A 54 10.59 -9.12 -3.85
N LYS A 55 9.65 -10.08 -3.81
CA LYS A 55 9.70 -11.29 -4.65
C LYS A 55 9.42 -11.04 -6.12
N GLY A 56 8.96 -9.84 -6.50
CA GLY A 56 8.56 -9.51 -7.86
C GLY A 56 7.23 -10.14 -8.28
N THR A 57 6.39 -10.54 -7.31
CA THR A 57 5.07 -11.13 -7.58
C THR A 57 3.91 -10.34 -6.97
N PRO A 58 3.81 -9.01 -7.20
CA PRO A 58 2.74 -8.18 -6.63
C PRO A 58 1.34 -8.57 -7.11
N PHE A 59 1.22 -9.25 -8.25
CA PHE A 59 -0.06 -9.73 -8.77
C PHE A 59 -0.71 -10.80 -7.89
N GLU A 60 0.06 -11.55 -7.08
CA GLU A 60 -0.48 -12.51 -6.11
C GLU A 60 -1.28 -11.83 -4.99
N LEU A 61 -1.14 -10.52 -4.83
CA LEU A 61 -1.94 -9.74 -3.88
C LEU A 61 -3.34 -9.43 -4.41
N ILE A 62 -3.55 -9.48 -5.73
CA ILE A 62 -4.76 -8.96 -6.39
C ILE A 62 -5.93 -9.92 -6.16
N ASP A 63 -7.05 -9.38 -5.67
CA ASP A 63 -8.32 -10.09 -5.55
C ASP A 63 -8.83 -10.53 -6.93
N GLU A 64 -9.37 -11.75 -7.02
CA GLU A 64 -9.84 -12.34 -8.27
C GLU A 64 -10.87 -11.46 -8.99
N CYS A 65 -11.77 -10.80 -8.24
CA CYS A 65 -12.79 -9.93 -8.84
C CYS A 65 -12.17 -8.69 -9.50
N LEU A 66 -11.08 -8.17 -8.94
CA LEU A 66 -10.35 -7.05 -9.52
C LEU A 66 -9.49 -7.49 -10.70
N ALA A 67 -8.89 -8.68 -10.62
CA ALA A 67 -8.11 -9.25 -11.72
C ALA A 67 -8.95 -9.44 -12.99
N GLU A 68 -10.23 -9.76 -12.86
CA GLU A 68 -11.15 -9.94 -13.99
C GLU A 68 -11.71 -8.61 -14.55
N SER A 69 -11.83 -7.58 -13.72
CA SER A 69 -12.56 -6.35 -14.06
C SER A 69 -11.68 -5.14 -14.37
N CYS A 70 -10.40 -5.17 -14.01
CA CYS A 70 -9.50 -4.03 -14.10
C CYS A 70 -8.18 -4.39 -14.78
N ASN A 71 -7.50 -3.38 -15.34
CA ASN A 71 -6.18 -3.58 -15.93
C ASN A 71 -5.14 -3.87 -14.84
N SER A 72 -4.44 -5.00 -14.96
CA SER A 72 -3.41 -5.42 -14.01
C SER A 72 -2.27 -4.39 -13.85
N SER A 73 -1.90 -3.64 -14.91
CA SER A 73 -0.86 -2.59 -14.80
C SER A 73 -1.27 -1.49 -13.83
N ASP A 74 -2.55 -1.10 -13.87
CA ASP A 74 -3.08 -0.03 -13.05
C ASP A 74 -3.20 -0.48 -11.60
N ILE A 75 -3.60 -1.73 -11.37
CA ILE A 75 -3.64 -2.33 -10.03
C ILE A 75 -2.22 -2.45 -9.45
N ILE A 76 -1.23 -2.91 -10.23
CA ILE A 76 0.17 -2.98 -9.80
C ILE A 76 0.70 -1.58 -9.47
N ARG A 77 0.34 -0.57 -10.26
CA ARG A 77 0.67 0.84 -9.97
C ARG A 77 0.03 1.30 -8.65
N CYS A 78 -1.23 0.97 -8.41
CA CYS A 78 -1.90 1.24 -7.13
C CYS A 78 -1.18 0.56 -5.95
N ILE A 79 -0.74 -0.70 -6.11
CA ILE A 79 0.05 -1.41 -5.11
C ILE A 79 1.36 -0.66 -4.85
N HIS A 80 2.11 -0.26 -5.88
CA HIS A 80 3.35 0.51 -5.76
C HIS A 80 3.13 1.82 -4.99
N VAL A 81 2.09 2.58 -5.33
CA VAL A 81 1.77 3.84 -4.64
C VAL A 81 1.37 3.59 -3.19
N ALA A 82 0.54 2.58 -2.93
CA ALA A 82 0.13 2.22 -1.58
C ALA A 82 1.34 1.88 -0.70
N LEU A 83 2.29 1.17 -1.29
CA LEU A 83 3.56 0.79 -0.71
C LEU A 83 4.46 1.99 -0.38
N LEU A 84 4.55 3.00 -1.27
CA LEU A 84 5.20 4.28 -0.96
C LEU A 84 4.49 5.03 0.17
N CYS A 85 3.17 4.95 0.25
CA CYS A 85 2.37 5.58 1.28
C CYS A 85 2.56 4.96 2.68
N VAL A 86 2.78 3.63 2.76
CA VAL A 86 2.92 2.91 4.03
C VAL A 86 4.36 2.82 4.56
N GLN A 87 5.26 3.63 4.01
CA GLN A 87 6.65 3.74 4.46
C GLN A 87 6.76 3.96 5.97
N GLN A 88 7.75 3.30 6.61
CA GLN A 88 7.93 3.38 8.06
C GLN A 88 8.23 4.82 8.49
N ARG A 89 9.11 5.49 7.74
CA ARG A 89 9.50 6.88 7.95
C ARG A 89 8.51 7.81 7.24
N PRO A 90 7.86 8.76 7.95
CA PRO A 90 6.92 9.69 7.33
C PRO A 90 7.52 10.59 6.25
N GLU A 91 8.81 10.90 6.36
CA GLU A 91 9.55 11.68 5.37
C GLU A 91 9.64 10.99 4.00
N ASP A 92 9.61 9.65 3.97
CA ASP A 92 9.67 8.85 2.74
C ASP A 92 8.28 8.67 2.09
N ARG A 93 7.21 9.03 2.80
CA ARG A 93 5.85 8.94 2.28
C ARG A 93 5.59 10.10 1.30
N PRO A 94 4.93 9.88 0.16
CA PRO A 94 4.52 10.96 -0.73
C PRO A 94 3.47 11.86 -0.06
N ASP A 95 3.39 13.11 -0.51
CA ASP A 95 2.24 13.96 -0.19
C ASP A 95 1.02 13.56 -1.01
N MET A 96 -0.19 13.84 -0.50
CA MET A 96 -1.43 13.44 -1.17
C MET A 96 -1.59 14.05 -2.58
N SER A 97 -1.06 15.26 -2.80
CA SER A 97 -1.01 15.86 -4.14
C SER A 97 -0.14 15.04 -5.11
N ALA A 98 0.99 14.52 -4.64
CA ALA A 98 1.85 13.64 -5.41
C ALA A 98 1.17 12.29 -5.68
N VAL A 99 0.46 11.73 -4.69
CA VAL A 99 -0.34 10.49 -4.86
C VAL A 99 -1.36 10.64 -5.99
N VAL A 100 -2.13 11.73 -6.01
CA VAL A 100 -3.11 12.00 -7.08
C VAL A 100 -2.44 12.13 -8.44
N LEU A 101 -1.34 12.90 -8.52
CA LEU A 101 -0.58 13.08 -9.75
C LEU A 101 -0.06 11.75 -10.30
N ILE A 102 0.52 10.93 -9.43
CA ILE A 102 1.10 9.64 -9.78
C ILE A 102 0.02 8.68 -10.30
N LEU A 103 -1.12 8.59 -9.61
CA LEU A 103 -2.21 7.70 -10.03
C LEU A 103 -2.82 8.12 -11.37
N GLY A 104 -2.87 9.43 -11.65
CA GLY A 104 -3.41 9.97 -12.90
C GLY A 104 -2.42 10.08 -14.06
N SER A 105 -1.19 9.57 -13.93
CA SER A 105 -0.14 9.71 -14.93
C SER A 105 0.72 8.46 -15.07
N GLU A 106 1.54 8.40 -16.12
CA GLU A 106 2.51 7.31 -16.37
C GLU A 106 3.92 7.64 -15.85
N ILE A 107 4.04 8.56 -14.90
CA ILE A 107 5.34 9.01 -14.38
C ILE A 107 6.06 7.81 -13.71
N PRO A 108 7.37 7.63 -13.96
CA PRO A 108 8.18 6.63 -13.27
C PRO A 108 8.16 6.83 -11.75
N LEU A 109 8.06 5.74 -11.01
CA LEU A 109 7.96 5.78 -9.55
C LEU A 109 9.27 5.38 -8.88
N PRO A 110 9.64 6.02 -7.76
CA PRO A 110 10.78 5.57 -6.97
C PRO A 110 10.51 4.18 -6.42
N GLN A 111 11.56 3.38 -6.25
CA GLN A 111 11.43 2.11 -5.57
C GLN A 111 11.05 2.36 -4.10
N PRO A 112 10.06 1.66 -3.55
CA PRO A 112 9.80 1.75 -2.14
C PRO A 112 10.98 1.16 -1.36
N MET A 113 11.42 1.88 -0.33
CA MET A 113 12.55 1.51 0.53
C MET A 113 12.12 0.69 1.74
#